data_AF-A0A7J4VT21-F1
#
_entry.id   AF-A0A7J4VT21-F1
#
_cell.length_a   1.000
_cell.length_b   1.000
_cell.length_c   1.000
_cell.angle_alpha   90.00
_cell.angle_beta   90.00
_cell.angle_gamma   90.00
#
_symmetry.space_group_name_H-M   'P 1'
#
loop_
_entity.id
_entity.type
_entity.pdbx_description
1 polymer ?
#
loop_
_entity_poly.entity_id
_entity_poly.type
_entity_poly.pdbx_seq_one_letter_code
_entity_poly.pdbx_strand_id
1 'polypeptide(L)'
;MSDENEQRTPVGPIEGDVTTDIARLMQRDLVFVARFLGESQYLMQSHFQQFILRELSASGITDETHPMIHAFAERHAILLRDFVFSGVSLSRQLRIEELERLTGDTMIRVDMWDQIRSHIDMAEQRFRTQLPGLPATLEVWKAPSRGNP
;
A
#
# COMPACT_ATOMS: atom_id res chain seq x y z
N MET A 1 41.21 -29.93 -33.28
CA MET A 1 41.54 -29.01 -32.18
C MET A 1 41.03 -27.66 -32.64
N SER A 2 39.71 -27.47 -32.70
CA SER A 2 38.78 -27.25 -31.58
C SER A 2 39.07 -25.90 -30.95
N ASP A 3 38.53 -24.84 -31.56
CA ASP A 3 38.29 -23.59 -30.86
C ASP A 3 36.81 -23.24 -31.01
N GLU A 4 36.23 -23.01 -29.85
CA GLU A 4 34.83 -23.00 -29.53
C GLU A 4 34.06 -21.94 -30.33
N ASN A 5 33.03 -22.42 -31.00
CA ASN A 5 31.92 -21.62 -31.47
C ASN A 5 31.14 -21.13 -30.24
N GLU A 6 31.64 -20.08 -29.57
CA GLU A 6 30.85 -19.29 -28.62
C GLU A 6 29.72 -18.61 -29.38
N GLN A 7 28.67 -19.38 -29.63
CA GLN A 7 27.33 -18.89 -29.91
C GLN A 7 26.92 -18.04 -28.70
N ARG A 8 27.29 -16.75 -28.74
CA ARG A 8 26.61 -15.72 -27.97
C ARG A 8 25.18 -15.70 -28.49
N THR A 9 24.33 -16.47 -27.82
CA THR A 9 22.88 -16.35 -27.92
C THR A 9 22.55 -14.86 -27.83
N PRO A 10 21.85 -14.27 -28.80
CA PRO A 10 21.38 -12.91 -28.64
C PRO A 10 20.45 -12.97 -27.44
N VAL A 11 20.83 -12.30 -26.34
CA VAL A 11 19.92 -11.99 -25.25
C VAL A 11 18.72 -11.34 -25.95
N GLY A 12 17.59 -12.05 -25.95
CA GLY A 12 16.36 -11.59 -26.57
C GLY A 12 16.03 -10.18 -26.06
N PRO A 13 15.21 -9.42 -26.81
CA PRO A 13 14.85 -8.07 -26.41
C PRO A 13 14.37 -8.12 -24.96
N ILE A 14 14.99 -7.33 -24.09
CA ILE A 14 14.47 -7.10 -22.74
C ILE A 14 13.02 -6.68 -22.97
N GLU A 15 12.09 -7.57 -22.60
CA GLU A 15 10.67 -7.27 -22.60
C GLU A 15 10.49 -5.89 -21.98
N GLY A 16 9.66 -5.06 -22.63
CA GLY A 16 9.57 -3.63 -22.38
C GLY A 16 9.76 -3.28 -20.92
N ASP A 17 10.66 -2.32 -20.65
CA ASP A 17 10.92 -1.78 -19.31
C ASP A 17 9.58 -1.67 -18.55
N VAL A 18 9.38 -2.50 -17.51
CA VAL A 18 8.11 -2.61 -16.77
C VAL A 18 7.64 -1.26 -16.29
N THR A 19 8.61 -0.42 -15.97
CA THR A 19 8.42 0.97 -15.65
C THR A 19 7.68 1.59 -16.86
N THR A 20 8.21 1.53 -18.09
CA THR A 20 7.68 2.25 -19.25
C THR A 20 6.24 1.84 -19.56
N ASP A 21 5.90 0.58 -19.29
CA ASP A 21 4.54 0.08 -19.38
C ASP A 21 3.63 0.65 -18.29
N ILE A 22 4.10 0.72 -17.04
CA ILE A 22 3.38 1.39 -15.94
C ILE A 22 3.14 2.88 -16.28
N ALA A 23 4.15 3.61 -16.79
CA ALA A 23 4.01 5.02 -17.15
C ALA A 23 2.87 5.29 -18.13
N ARG A 24 2.71 4.40 -19.12
CA ARG A 24 1.63 4.50 -20.12
C ARG A 24 0.26 4.33 -19.48
N LEU A 25 0.16 3.53 -18.42
CA LEU A 25 -1.09 3.25 -17.71
C LEU A 25 -1.45 4.31 -16.67
N MET A 26 -0.50 5.13 -16.21
CA MET A 26 -0.72 6.10 -15.14
C MET A 26 -1.91 7.05 -15.41
N GLN A 27 -2.15 7.47 -16.65
CA GLN A 27 -3.31 8.34 -16.96
C GLN A 27 -4.65 7.73 -16.56
N ARG A 28 -4.75 6.40 -16.68
CA ARG A 28 -5.99 5.66 -16.42
C ARG A 28 -6.02 5.13 -14.98
N ASP A 29 -4.90 4.62 -14.51
CA ASP A 29 -4.84 3.76 -13.33
C ASP A 29 -4.31 4.49 -12.08
N LEU A 30 -3.73 5.68 -12.23
CA LEU A 30 -3.28 6.48 -11.10
C LEU A 30 -4.40 7.38 -10.57
N VAL A 31 -4.77 7.14 -9.31
CA VAL A 31 -5.75 7.94 -8.58
C VAL A 31 -5.14 8.54 -7.32
N PHE A 32 -5.46 9.80 -7.06
CA PHE A 32 -5.17 10.47 -5.81
C PHE A 32 -6.39 10.37 -4.90
N VAL A 33 -6.14 9.89 -3.69
CA VAL A 33 -7.15 9.81 -2.64
C VAL A 33 -6.83 10.83 -1.56
N ALA A 34 -7.81 11.62 -1.17
CA ALA A 34 -7.67 12.48 -0.01
C ALA A 34 -7.47 11.61 1.23
N ARG A 35 -6.47 11.91 2.05
CA ARG A 35 -6.24 11.23 3.32
C ARG A 35 -6.32 12.23 4.45
N PHE A 36 -7.23 11.99 5.39
CA PHE A 36 -7.32 12.77 6.62
C PHE A 36 -6.18 12.37 7.55
N LEU A 37 -5.42 13.35 8.04
CA LEU A 37 -4.29 13.17 8.95
C LEU A 37 -4.41 14.12 10.16
N GLY A 38 -3.66 13.80 11.21
CA GLY A 38 -3.49 14.67 12.37
C GLY A 38 -4.78 14.93 13.15
N GLU A 39 -4.99 16.19 13.54
CA GLU A 39 -6.06 16.62 14.46
C GLU A 39 -7.47 16.27 13.97
N SER A 40 -7.69 16.24 12.65
CA SER A 40 -8.98 15.83 12.07
C SER A 40 -9.39 14.42 12.50
N GLN A 41 -8.43 13.49 12.64
CA GLN A 41 -8.69 12.13 13.11
C GLN A 41 -9.04 12.10 14.58
N TYR A 42 -8.36 12.90 15.39
CA TYR A 42 -8.62 13.02 16.81
C TYR A 42 -10.01 13.60 17.07
N LEU A 43 -10.36 14.71 16.42
CA LEU A 43 -11.67 15.35 16.57
C LEU A 43 -12.82 14.39 16.24
N MET A 44 -12.70 13.65 15.14
CA MET A 44 -13.72 12.68 14.72
C MET A 44 -13.82 11.50 15.69
N GLN A 45 -12.68 10.97 16.16
CA GLN A 45 -12.68 9.90 17.17
C GLN A 45 -13.29 10.37 18.49
N SER A 46 -12.91 11.54 19.00
CA SER A 46 -13.46 12.10 20.23
C SER A 46 -14.97 12.35 20.10
N HIS A 47 -15.43 12.85 18.96
CA HIS A 47 -16.85 13.03 18.68
C HIS A 47 -17.61 11.69 18.77
N PHE A 48 -17.13 10.64 18.09
CA PHE A 48 -17.80 9.34 18.11
C PHE A 48 -17.72 8.65 19.47
N GLN A 49 -16.61 8.79 20.20
CA GLN A 49 -16.50 8.24 21.55
C GLN A 49 -17.53 8.87 22.49
N GLN A 50 -17.66 10.21 22.47
CA GLN A 50 -18.67 10.92 23.26
C GLN A 50 -20.09 10.58 22.83
N PHE A 51 -20.32 10.41 21.52
CA PHE A 51 -21.60 9.94 20.99
C PHE A 51 -21.96 8.56 21.55
N ILE A 52 -21.06 7.58 21.44
CA ILE A 52 -21.28 6.21 21.92
C ILE A 52 -21.54 6.18 23.42
N LEU A 53 -20.73 6.86 24.23
CA LEU A 53 -20.91 6.91 25.69
C LEU A 53 -22.27 7.51 26.08
N ARG A 54 -22.72 8.54 25.37
CA ARG A 54 -24.02 9.18 25.61
C ARG A 54 -25.19 8.23 25.32
N GLU A 55 -25.15 7.53 24.19
CA GLU A 55 -26.19 6.57 23.80
C GLU A 55 -26.25 5.36 24.75
N LEU A 56 -25.09 4.88 25.18
CA LEU A 56 -24.99 3.78 26.15
C LEU A 56 -25.55 4.22 27.51
N SER A 57 -25.19 5.42 27.98
CA SER A 57 -25.72 5.99 29.22
C SER A 57 -27.24 6.16 29.16
N ALA A 58 -27.78 6.62 28.03
CA ALA A 58 -29.23 6.74 27.83
C ALA A 58 -29.95 5.39 27.89
N SER A 59 -29.25 4.29 27.59
CA SER A 59 -29.73 2.92 27.70
C SER A 59 -29.49 2.29 29.08
N GLY A 60 -29.00 3.08 30.05
CA GLY A 60 -28.69 2.61 31.42
C GLY A 60 -27.35 1.87 31.54
N ILE A 61 -26.51 1.88 30.50
CA ILE A 61 -25.17 1.31 30.51
C ILE A 61 -24.19 2.39 30.95
N THR A 62 -23.68 2.25 32.17
CA THR A 62 -22.73 3.18 32.79
C THR A 62 -21.46 2.47 33.24
N ASP A 63 -20.45 3.23 33.66
CA ASP A 63 -19.18 2.69 34.18
C ASP A 63 -19.38 1.73 35.37
N GLU A 64 -20.38 1.97 36.21
CA GLU A 64 -20.71 1.10 37.35
C GLU A 64 -21.24 -0.26 36.91
N THR A 65 -21.99 -0.29 35.81
CA THR A 65 -22.55 -1.54 35.25
C THR A 65 -21.55 -2.27 34.35
N HIS A 66 -20.71 -1.53 33.62
CA HIS A 66 -19.79 -2.05 32.61
C HIS A 66 -18.44 -1.29 32.69
N PRO A 67 -17.49 -1.76 33.52
CA PRO A 67 -16.22 -1.07 33.76
C PRO A 67 -15.35 -0.81 32.52
N MET A 68 -15.58 -1.55 31.43
CA MET A 68 -14.82 -1.46 30.17
C MET A 68 -15.52 -0.65 29.09
N ILE A 69 -16.57 0.11 29.43
CA ILE A 69 -17.39 0.82 28.44
C ILE A 69 -16.61 1.92 27.69
N HIS A 70 -15.62 2.54 28.33
CA HIS A 70 -14.71 3.49 27.65
C HIS A 70 -13.85 2.83 26.59
N ALA A 71 -13.27 1.66 26.88
CA ALA A 71 -12.49 0.90 25.90
C ALA A 71 -13.37 0.40 24.75
N PHE A 72 -14.61 0.02 25.06
CA PHE A 72 -15.61 -0.29 24.05
C PHE A 72 -15.89 0.92 23.15
N ALA A 73 -16.17 2.08 23.74
CA ALA A 73 -16.48 3.31 23.02
C ALA A 73 -15.30 3.79 22.16
N GLU A 74 -14.07 3.72 22.68
CA GLU A 74 -12.86 4.08 21.94
C GLU A 74 -12.67 3.19 20.70
N ARG A 75 -12.78 1.87 20.86
CA ARG A 75 -12.64 0.93 19.73
C ARG A 75 -13.70 1.19 18.66
N HIS A 76 -14.95 1.40 19.05
CA HIS A 76 -16.04 1.65 18.11
C HIS A 76 -15.93 3.03 17.46
N ALA A 77 -15.43 4.03 18.19
CA ALA A 77 -15.17 5.36 17.64
C ALA A 77 -14.13 5.33 16.50
N ILE A 78 -13.08 4.52 16.65
CA ILE A 78 -12.09 4.30 15.58
C ILE A 78 -12.75 3.70 14.33
N LEU A 79 -13.60 2.68 14.50
CA LEU A 79 -14.30 2.04 13.38
C LEU A 79 -15.22 3.02 12.65
N LEU A 80 -16.00 3.83 13.39
CA LEU A 80 -16.90 4.83 12.79
C LEU A 80 -16.13 5.95 12.09
N ARG A 81 -15.04 6.44 12.70
CA ARG A 81 -14.13 7.40 12.08
C ARG A 81 -13.60 6.87 10.75
N ASP A 82 -13.09 5.65 10.76
CA ASP A 82 -12.49 5.03 9.57
C ASP A 82 -13.55 4.79 8.49
N PHE A 83 -14.77 4.42 8.86
CA PHE A 83 -15.91 4.34 7.93
C PHE A 83 -16.20 5.69 7.26
N VAL A 84 -16.32 6.77 8.03
CA VAL A 84 -16.60 8.12 7.51
C VAL A 84 -15.48 8.58 6.58
N PHE A 85 -14.23 8.52 7.03
CA PHE A 85 -13.12 9.01 6.21
C PHE A 85 -12.90 8.16 4.97
N SER A 86 -12.99 6.83 5.07
CA SER A 86 -12.90 5.96 3.90
C SER A 86 -14.03 6.25 2.91
N GLY A 87 -15.25 6.48 3.39
CA GLY A 87 -16.37 6.89 2.55
C GLY A 87 -16.11 8.19 1.80
N VAL A 88 -15.59 9.22 2.49
CA VAL A 88 -15.23 10.50 1.86
C VAL A 88 -14.10 10.32 0.84
N SER A 89 -13.03 9.61 1.19
CA SER A 89 -11.90 9.33 0.29
C SER A 89 -12.32 8.55 -0.95
N LEU A 90 -13.22 7.58 -0.82
CA LEU A 90 -13.74 6.79 -1.94
C LEU A 90 -14.65 7.61 -2.84
N SER A 91 -15.42 8.56 -2.28
CA SER A 91 -16.35 9.41 -3.05
C SER A 91 -15.65 10.47 -3.90
N ARG A 92 -14.40 10.81 -3.57
CA ARG A 92 -13.61 11.86 -4.23
C ARG A 92 -12.22 11.36 -4.58
N GLN A 93 -12.17 10.40 -5.49
CA GLN A 93 -10.93 10.01 -6.15
C GLN A 93 -10.69 10.95 -7.31
N LEU A 94 -9.51 11.56 -7.37
CA LEU A 94 -9.11 12.39 -8.50
C LEU A 94 -8.14 11.59 -9.35
N ARG A 95 -8.43 11.42 -10.64
CA ARG A 95 -7.46 10.86 -11.57
C ARG A 95 -6.29 11.83 -11.72
N ILE A 96 -5.10 11.32 -12.04
CA ILE A 96 -3.92 12.17 -12.29
C ILE A 96 -4.24 13.28 -13.32
N GLU A 97 -5.00 12.97 -14.36
CA GLU A 97 -5.40 13.97 -15.37
C GLU A 97 -6.26 15.10 -14.79
N GLU A 98 -7.17 14.78 -13.87
CA GLU A 98 -8.04 15.77 -13.22
C GLU A 98 -7.21 16.62 -12.25
N LEU A 99 -6.24 16.02 -11.55
CA LEU A 99 -5.33 16.73 -10.67
C LEU A 99 -4.42 17.68 -11.46
N GLU A 100 -3.78 17.21 -12.54
CA GLU A 100 -2.92 18.03 -13.42
C GLU A 100 -3.69 19.24 -13.98
N ARG A 101 -4.99 19.06 -14.31
CA ARG A 101 -5.87 20.18 -14.73
C ARG A 101 -6.18 21.16 -13.60
N LEU A 102 -6.36 20.68 -12.38
CA LEU A 102 -6.65 21.50 -11.20
C LEU A 102 -5.42 22.28 -10.71
N THR A 103 -4.24 21.67 -10.76
CA THR A 103 -2.98 22.27 -10.30
C THR A 103 -2.26 23.05 -11.39
N GLY A 104 -2.54 22.76 -12.67
CA GLY A 104 -1.78 23.27 -13.82
C GLY A 104 -0.39 22.64 -13.96
N ASP A 105 -0.09 21.61 -13.16
CA ASP A 105 1.22 20.96 -13.11
C ASP A 105 1.17 19.61 -13.81
N THR A 106 1.80 19.53 -14.99
CA THR A 106 1.92 18.29 -15.78
C THR A 106 3.14 17.45 -15.41
N MET A 107 4.02 17.91 -14.50
CA MET A 107 5.24 17.20 -14.10
C MET A 107 4.99 16.12 -13.06
N ILE A 108 3.87 16.18 -12.34
CA ILE A 108 3.49 15.20 -11.31
C ILE A 108 3.65 13.76 -11.79
N ARG A 109 3.26 13.46 -13.03
CA ARG A 109 3.38 12.12 -13.59
C ARG A 109 4.82 11.70 -13.83
N VAL A 110 5.66 12.61 -14.31
CA VAL A 110 7.10 12.36 -14.56
C VAL A 110 7.82 12.14 -13.22
N ASP A 111 7.49 12.92 -12.19
CA ASP A 111 8.07 12.77 -10.87
C ASP A 111 7.69 11.43 -10.22
N MET A 112 6.42 11.04 -10.29
CA MET A 112 5.95 9.75 -9.79
C MET A 112 6.56 8.58 -10.54
N TRP A 113 6.74 8.75 -11.85
CA TRP A 113 7.43 7.82 -12.71
C TRP A 113 8.88 7.59 -12.27
N ASP A 114 9.65 8.65 -12.07
CA ASP A 114 11.03 8.57 -11.62
C ASP A 114 11.14 7.97 -10.22
N GLN A 115 10.18 8.26 -9.33
CA GLN A 115 10.09 7.63 -8.01
C GLN A 115 9.87 6.12 -8.10
N ILE A 116 8.97 5.64 -8.96
CA ILE A 116 8.72 4.20 -9.15
C ILE A 116 10.00 3.52 -9.62
N ARG A 117 10.68 4.07 -10.63
CA ARG A 117 11.95 3.55 -11.12
C ARG A 117 12.99 3.42 -10.01
N SER A 118 13.18 4.51 -9.26
CA SER A 118 14.13 4.52 -8.14
C SER A 118 13.82 3.46 -7.09
N HIS A 119 12.54 3.25 -6.75
CA HIS A 119 12.14 2.22 -5.77
C HIS A 119 12.33 0.80 -6.29
N ILE A 120 12.11 0.55 -7.59
CA ILE A 120 12.41 -0.74 -8.22
C ILE A 120 13.91 -1.02 -8.12
N ASP A 121 14.76 -0.07 -8.52
CA ASP A 121 16.22 -0.22 -8.45
C ASP A 121 16.69 -0.51 -7.02
N MET A 122 16.15 0.23 -6.04
CA MET A 122 16.43 0.00 -4.63
C MET A 122 15.99 -1.39 -4.15
N ALA A 123 14.81 -1.85 -4.56
CA ALA A 123 14.30 -3.16 -4.16
C ALA A 123 15.14 -4.30 -4.74
N GLU A 124 15.48 -4.22 -6.04
CA GLU A 124 16.36 -5.20 -6.68
C GLU A 124 17.74 -5.23 -6.04
N GLN A 125 18.32 -4.05 -5.76
CA GLN A 125 19.62 -3.98 -5.11
C GLN A 125 19.57 -4.58 -3.70
N ARG A 126 18.53 -4.31 -2.91
CA ARG A 126 18.34 -4.94 -1.60
C ARG A 126 18.26 -6.46 -1.73
N PHE A 127 17.51 -6.98 -2.69
CA PHE A 127 17.45 -8.42 -2.92
C PHE A 127 18.83 -8.99 -3.28
N ARG A 128 19.57 -8.35 -4.20
CA ARG A 128 20.94 -8.74 -4.57
C ARG A 128 21.87 -8.79 -3.36
N THR A 129 21.77 -7.84 -2.42
CA THR A 129 22.56 -7.86 -1.19
C THR A 129 22.19 -8.98 -0.22
N GLN A 130 20.96 -9.48 -0.27
CA GLN A 130 20.49 -10.58 0.56
C GLN A 130 20.84 -11.96 -0.02
N LEU A 131 21.11 -12.06 -1.34
CA LEU A 131 21.43 -13.32 -2.04
C LEU A 131 22.42 -14.24 -1.30
N PRO A 132 23.53 -13.75 -0.70
CA PRO A 132 24.48 -14.63 -0.03
C PRO A 132 23.90 -15.36 1.20
N GLY A 133 22.89 -14.79 1.86
CA GLY A 133 22.22 -15.38 3.03
C GLY A 133 20.97 -16.20 2.68
N LEU A 134 20.48 -16.13 1.44
CA LEU A 134 19.28 -16.85 1.01
C LEU A 134 19.41 -18.37 1.00
N PRO A 135 20.55 -19.01 0.67
CA PRO A 135 20.64 -20.47 0.63
C PRO A 135 20.16 -21.16 1.91
N ALA A 136 20.54 -20.65 3.08
CA ALA A 136 20.09 -21.20 4.37
C ALA A 136 18.57 -21.08 4.58
N THR A 137 17.95 -20.05 4.02
CA THR A 137 16.50 -19.81 4.08
C THR A 137 15.75 -20.65 3.05
N LEU A 138 16.37 -20.92 1.89
CA LEU A 138 15.78 -21.68 0.79
C LEU A 138 15.80 -23.20 1.00
N GLU A 139 16.60 -23.74 1.93
CA GLU A 139 16.60 -25.18 2.25
C GLU A 139 15.21 -25.66 2.74
N VAL A 140 14.43 -24.80 3.40
CA VAL A 140 13.04 -25.13 3.82
C VAL A 140 12.10 -25.33 2.61
N TRP A 141 12.44 -24.74 1.47
CA TRP A 141 11.64 -24.79 0.22
C TRP A 141 12.13 -25.87 -0.75
N LYS A 142 13.14 -26.66 -0.36
CA LYS A 142 13.67 -27.74 -1.18
C LYS A 142 12.58 -28.79 -1.38
N ALA A 143 12.40 -29.22 -2.63
CA ALA A 143 11.45 -30.28 -2.95
C ALA A 143 11.74 -31.51 -2.08
N PRO A 144 10.75 -32.11 -1.42
CA PRO A 144 10.98 -33.31 -0.63
C PRO A 144 11.56 -34.39 -1.53
N SER A 145 12.67 -34.99 -1.09
CA SER A 145 13.30 -36.09 -1.81
C SER A 145 12.25 -37.14 -2.10
N ARG A 146 11.91 -37.35 -3.38
CA ARG A 146 11.09 -38.49 -3.78
C ARG A 146 11.88 -39.74 -3.42
N GLY A 147 11.58 -40.30 -2.26
CA GLY A 147 12.06 -41.61 -1.86
C GLY A 147 11.66 -42.58 -2.96
N ASN A 148 12.66 -43.14 -3.63
CA ASN A 148 12.48 -44.23 -4.57
C ASN A 148 11.94 -45.44 -3.75
N PRO A 149 10.87 -46.11 -4.20
CA PRO A 149 10.26 -47.24 -3.48
C PRO A 149 11.22 -48.41 -3.29
#